data_AF-A0A536BPK4-F1
#
_entry.id   AF-A0A536BPK4-F1
#
_cell.length_a   1.000
_cell.length_b   1.000
_cell.length_c   1.000
_cell.angle_alpha   90.00
_cell.angle_beta   90.00
_cell.angle_gamma   90.00
#
_symmetry.space_group_name_H-M   'P 1'
#
loop_
_entity.id
_entity.type
_entity.pdbx_description
1 polymer ?
#
loop_
_entity_poly.entity_id
_entity_poly.type
_entity_poly.pdbx_seq_one_letter_code
_entity_poly.pdbx_strand_id
1 'polypeptide(L)' 'MAIAVAKVDQSVEVLKALADPTRLQMIGILKRSAEPVCICDFTGAFDLSQPTLSHHMAKLRDAGLVDVSKAGIWA' A
#
# COMPACT_ATOMS: atom_id res chain seq x y z
N MET A 1 -3.18 -39.91 7.28
CA MET A 1 -3.82 -38.66 7.78
C MET A 1 -3.61 -37.60 6.70
N ALA A 2 -4.67 -37.16 6.03
CA ALA A 2 -4.55 -36.14 4.97
C ALA A 2 -4.86 -34.76 5.57
N ILE A 3 -3.90 -33.84 5.48
CA ILE A 3 -4.12 -32.44 5.86
C ILE A 3 -4.74 -31.75 4.63
N ALA A 4 -5.96 -31.26 4.76
CA ALA A 4 -6.59 -30.44 3.73
C ALA A 4 -6.01 -29.03 3.78
N VAL A 5 -5.44 -28.56 2.67
CA VAL A 5 -4.94 -27.18 2.54
C VAL A 5 -6.14 -26.28 2.24
N ALA A 6 -6.43 -25.35 3.14
CA ALA A 6 -7.41 -24.30 2.88
C ALA A 6 -6.89 -23.35 1.80
N LYS A 7 -7.79 -22.88 0.93
CA LYS A 7 -7.45 -21.89 -0.09
C LYS A 7 -7.32 -20.52 0.57
N VAL A 8 -6.14 -19.89 0.47
CA VAL A 8 -5.79 -18.67 1.21
C VAL A 8 -5.44 -17.48 0.30
N ASP A 9 -5.78 -17.57 -1.00
CA ASP A 9 -5.25 -16.71 -2.07
C ASP A 9 -5.33 -15.21 -1.74
N GLN A 10 -6.45 -14.72 -1.21
CA GLN A 10 -6.59 -13.30 -0.86
C GLN A 10 -5.69 -12.88 0.31
N SER A 11 -5.60 -13.70 1.37
CA SER A 11 -4.71 -13.40 2.50
C SER A 11 -3.25 -13.43 2.08
N VAL A 12 -2.89 -14.29 1.12
CA VAL A 12 -1.53 -14.34 0.56
C VAL A 12 -1.19 -13.03 -0.13
N GLU A 13 -2.08 -12.46 -0.94
CA GLU A 13 -1.83 -11.17 -1.61
C GLU A 13 -1.73 -10.02 -0.61
N VAL A 14 -2.57 -9.99 0.42
CA VAL A 14 -2.48 -9.03 1.53
C VAL A 14 -1.13 -9.14 2.24
N LEU A 15 -0.72 -10.35 2.62
CA LEU A 15 0.53 -10.57 3.33
C LEU A 15 1.75 -10.23 2.47
N LYS A 16 1.74 -10.55 1.18
CA LYS A 16 2.78 -10.12 0.23
C LYS A 16 2.85 -8.60 0.12
N ALA A 17 1.71 -7.93 0.08
CA ALA A 17 1.66 -6.47 0.08
C ALA A 17 2.23 -5.90 1.38
N LEU A 18 1.96 -6.50 2.54
CA LEU A 18 2.49 -6.04 3.83
C LEU A 18 3.96 -6.39 4.08
N ALA A 19 4.51 -7.41 3.42
CA ALA A 19 5.87 -7.90 3.61
C ALA A 19 6.99 -6.97 3.05
N ASP A 20 6.63 -5.80 2.54
CA ASP A 20 7.57 -4.80 2.04
C ASP A 20 7.72 -3.66 3.07
N PRO A 21 8.95 -3.34 3.50
CA PRO A 21 9.18 -2.34 4.55
C PRO A 21 8.58 -0.98 4.22
N THR A 22 8.70 -0.53 2.97
CA THR A 22 8.17 0.76 2.51
C THR A 22 6.65 0.77 2.62
N ARG A 23 5.97 -0.26 2.08
CA ARG A 23 4.50 -0.38 2.14
C ARG A 23 3.98 -0.44 3.58
N LEU A 24 4.69 -1.16 4.45
CA LEU A 24 4.30 -1.26 5.86
C LEU A 24 4.44 0.09 6.58
N GLN A 25 5.51 0.85 6.30
CA GLN A 25 5.70 2.20 6.83
C GLN A 25 4.63 3.16 6.29
N MET A 26 4.31 3.10 4.98
CA MET A 26 3.26 3.90 4.35
C MET A 26 1.90 3.65 5.01
N ILE A 27 1.51 2.39 5.25
CA ILE A 27 0.28 2.06 6.00
C ILE A 27 0.33 2.63 7.41
N GLY A 28 1.48 2.53 8.09
CA GLY A 28 1.64 3.10 9.43
C GLY A 28 1.38 4.60 9.46
N ILE A 29 1.87 5.34 8.45
CA ILE A 29 1.63 6.78 8.29
C ILE A 29 0.15 7.04 8.02
N LEU A 30 -0.45 6.35 7.03
CA LEU A 30 -1.87 6.51 6.68
C LEU A 30 -2.79 6.24 7.86
N LYS A 31 -2.53 5.20 8.65
CA LYS A 31 -3.31 4.83 9.83
C LYS A 31 -3.30 5.91 10.92
N ARG A 32 -2.24 6.72 11.00
CA ARG A 32 -2.11 7.81 11.98
C ARG A 32 -2.62 9.15 11.45
N SER A 33 -2.85 9.27 10.15
CA SER A 33 -3.36 10.49 9.54
C SER A 33 -4.87 10.63 9.78
N ALA A 34 -5.32 11.83 10.12
CA ALA A 34 -6.74 12.15 10.23
C ALA A 34 -7.37 12.49 8.86
N GLU A 35 -6.53 12.87 7.89
CA GLU A 35 -6.93 13.32 6.56
C GLU A 35 -6.22 12.49 5.47
N PRO A 36 -6.74 12.48 4.23
CA PRO A 36 -6.06 11.86 3.09
C PRO A 36 -4.63 12.43 2.92
N VAL A 37 -3.66 11.53 2.76
CA VAL A 37 -2.25 11.91 2.57
C VAL A 37 -1.92 11.96 1.08
N CYS A 38 -1.30 13.05 0.62
CA CYS A 38 -0.88 13.16 -0.76
C CYS A 38 0.35 12.30 -1.03
N ILE A 39 0.47 11.77 -2.25
CA ILE A 39 1.67 11.02 -2.65
C ILE A 39 2.94 11.88 -2.61
N CYS A 40 2.81 13.18 -2.81
CA CYS A 40 3.92 14.12 -2.71
C CYS A 40 4.47 14.20 -1.29
N ASP A 41 3.62 14.08 -0.26
CA ASP A 41 4.05 14.12 1.13
C ASP A 41 4.94 12.91 1.48
N PHE A 42 4.75 11.79 0.77
CA PHE A 42 5.60 10.61 0.90
C PHE A 42 6.99 10.79 0.31
N THR A 43 7.18 11.61 -0.73
CA THR A 43 8.53 11.87 -1.28
C THR A 43 9.46 12.58 -0.31
N GLY A 44 8.92 13.31 0.68
CA GLY A 44 9.72 13.89 1.76
C GLY A 44 10.03 12.90 2.89
N ALA A 45 9.15 11.91 3.12
CA ALA A 45 9.29 10.91 4.17
C ALA A 45 10.11 9.69 3.74
N PHE A 46 10.16 9.40 2.44
CA PHE A 46 10.88 8.30 1.84
C PHE A 46 11.91 8.84 0.85
N ASP A 47 13.15 8.35 0.91
CA ASP A 47 14.19 8.63 -0.09
C ASP A 47 13.93 7.83 -1.38
N LEU A 48 12.74 8.02 -1.96
CA LEU A 48 12.22 7.29 -3.10
C LEU A 48 11.56 8.25 -4.09
N SER A 49 11.67 7.91 -5.38
CA SER A 49 11.01 8.65 -6.44
C SER A 49 9.48 8.51 -6.37
N GLN A 50 8.76 9.53 -6.84
CA GLN A 50 7.29 9.48 -6.94
C GLN A 50 6.78 8.29 -7.78
N PRO A 51 7.37 7.92 -8.94
CA PRO A 51 6.97 6.71 -9.68
C PRO A 51 7.06 5.43 -8.84
N THR A 52 8.11 5.31 -8.01
CA THR A 52 8.29 4.17 -7.11
C THR A 52 7.20 4.15 -6.04
N LEU A 53 6.92 5.28 -5.40
CA LEU A 53 5.85 5.40 -4.41
C LEU A 53 4.47 5.12 -5.01
N SER A 54 4.21 5.55 -6.24
CA SER A 54 2.97 5.26 -6.98
C SER A 54 2.82 3.76 -7.21
N HIS A 55 3.91 3.07 -7.53
CA HIS A 55 3.92 1.61 -7.66
C HIS A 55 3.57 0.93 -6.33
N HIS A 56 4.17 1.36 -5.22
CA HIS A 56 3.83 0.84 -3.89
C HIS A 56 2.35 1.07 -3.53
N MET A 57 1.80 2.26 -3.80
CA MET A 57 0.38 2.55 -3.58
C MET A 57 -0.54 1.69 -4.45
N ALA A 58 -0.19 1.45 -5.72
CA ALA A 58 -0.95 0.55 -6.58
C ALA A 58 -0.99 -0.87 -6.01
N LYS A 59 0.14 -1.40 -5.52
CA LYS A 59 0.19 -2.72 -4.88
C LYS A 59 -0.65 -2.81 -3.62
N LEU A 60 -0.67 -1.76 -2.80
CA LEU A 60 -1.52 -1.70 -1.60
C LEU A 60 -3.00 -1.65 -1.97
N ARG A 61 -3.36 -0.85 -2.98
CA ARG A 61 -4.73 -0.75 -3.49
C ARG A 61 -5.20 -2.08 -4.07
N ASP A 62 -4.39 -2.72 -4.89
CA ASP A 62 -4.73 -4.01 -5.53
C ASP A 62 -4.92 -5.12 -4.47
N ALA A 63 -4.23 -5.01 -3.32
CA ALA A 63 -4.43 -5.86 -2.16
C ALA A 63 -5.62 -5.44 -1.26
N GLY A 64 -6.34 -4.36 -1.59
CA GLY A 64 -7.49 -3.85 -0.83
C GLY A 64 -7.12 -3.18 0.49
N LEU A 65 -5.87 -2.73 0.65
CA LEU A 65 -5.37 -2.17 1.91
C LEU A 65 -5.51 -0.64 2.01
N VAL A 66 -5.65 0.05 0.88
CA VAL A 66 -5.77 1.51 0.82
C VAL A 66 -6.76 1.90 -0.28
N ASP A 67 -7.46 3.00 -0.06
CA ASP A 67 -8.20 3.71 -1.09
C ASP A 67 -7.33 4.82 -1.70
N VAL A 68 -7.43 4.99 -3.02
CA VAL A 68 -6.68 6.02 -3.74
C VAL A 68 -7.67 6.85 -4.54
N SER A 69 -7.75 8.13 -4.23
CA SER A 69 -8.51 9.12 -4.99
C SER A 69 -7.55 10.06 -5.72
N LYS A 70 -7.86 10.39 -6.98
CA LYS A 70 -7.16 11.46 -7.69
C LYS A 70 -7.77 12.80 -7.27
N ALA A 71 -6.94 13.70 -6.74
CA ALA A 71 -7.29 15.07 -6.45
C ALA A 71 -6.28 16.00 -7.13
N GLY A 72 -6.76 16.89 -8.00
CA GLY A 72 -5.93 17.83 -8.77
C GLY A 72 -5.87 17.56 -10.28
N ILE A 73 -5.05 18.34 -10.98
CA ILE A 73 -5.03 18.48 -12.45
C ILE A 73 -4.11 17.45 -13.14
N TRP A 74 -3.25 16.77 -12.38
CA TRP A 74 -2.25 15.87 -12.94
C TRP A 74 -2.80 14.43 -12.98
N ALA A 75 -3.21 14.04 -14.19
CA ALA A 75 -3.71 12.71 -14.54
C ALA A 75 -2.61 11.65 -14.49
#